data_AF-A0A4Y2U1K7-F1
#
_entry.id   AF-A0A4Y2U1K7-F1
#
_cell.length_a   1.000
_cell.length_b   1.000
_cell.length_c   1.000
_cell.angle_alpha   90.00
_cell.angle_beta   90.00
_cell.angle_gamma   90.00
#
_symmetry.space_group_name_H-M   'P 1'
#
loop_
_entity.id
_entity.type
_entity.pdbx_description
1 polymer ?
#
loop_
_entity_poly.entity_id
_entity_poly.type
_entity_poly.pdbx_seq_one_letter_code
_entity_poly.pdbx_strand_id
1 'polypeptide(L)'
;MKVHPESQKLLTIDMHTGLYVCKRLMYGLNAAPAIWQRYVDGLFQGMQEVKVFMDDARMTGSDEMSHFQALEEFFKKCEEQGLKLNLSKSQFFQNEINFGGHKMDANELHKTDEEI
;
A
#
# COMPACT_ATOMS: atom_id res chain seq x y z
N MET A 1 7.64 7.78 3.18
CA MET A 1 7.25 9.19 2.93
C MET A 1 8.17 10.17 3.69
N LYS A 2 8.56 11.33 3.12
CA LYS A 2 9.37 12.36 3.83
C LYS A 2 8.47 13.16 4.79
N VAL A 3 8.99 13.54 5.96
CA VAL A 3 8.28 14.35 6.96
C VAL A 3 8.68 15.82 6.82
N HIS A 4 7.71 16.72 6.97
CA HIS A 4 7.95 18.17 6.92
C HIS A 4 9.03 18.57 7.94
N PRO A 5 10.03 19.41 7.58
CA PRO A 5 11.16 19.74 8.46
C PRO A 5 10.77 20.16 9.89
N GLU A 6 9.70 20.93 10.03
CA GLU A 6 9.21 21.40 11.34
C GLU A 6 8.69 20.27 12.23
N SER A 7 8.09 19.23 11.62
CA SER A 7 7.53 18.09 12.34
C SER A 7 8.57 17.01 12.64
N GLN A 8 9.76 17.04 12.01
CA GLN A 8 10.77 16.01 12.19
C GLN A 8 11.24 15.89 13.65
N LYS A 9 11.31 17.01 14.39
CA LYS A 9 11.71 17.01 15.81
C LYS A 9 10.76 16.20 16.71
N LEU A 10 9.48 16.05 16.31
CA LEU A 10 8.51 15.21 17.02
C LEU A 10 8.83 13.72 16.91
N LEU A 11 9.68 13.35 15.94
CA LEU A 11 10.10 11.99 15.65
C LEU A 11 11.51 11.70 16.21
N THR A 12 11.90 12.40 17.28
CA THR A 12 13.19 12.18 17.94
C THR A 12 13.14 10.90 18.74
N ILE A 13 14.13 10.03 18.52
CA ILE A 13 14.34 8.79 19.26
C ILE A 13 15.53 8.99 20.19
N ASP A 14 15.35 8.65 21.47
CA ASP A 14 16.43 8.59 22.45
C ASP A 14 17.07 7.20 22.43
N MET A 15 18.38 7.17 22.20
CA MET A 15 19.19 5.97 22.24
C MET A 15 20.37 6.18 23.19
N HIS A 16 20.94 5.09 23.70
CA HIS A 16 22.14 5.14 24.56
C HIS A 16 23.34 5.86 23.93
N THR A 17 23.36 6.01 22.59
CA THR A 17 24.38 6.75 21.83
C THR A 17 24.03 8.21 21.54
N GLY A 18 22.84 8.67 21.92
CA GLY A 18 22.36 10.05 21.72
C GLY A 18 20.97 10.15 21.09
N LEU A 19 20.61 11.38 20.73
CA LEU A 19 19.30 11.71 20.13
C LEU A 19 19.37 11.67 18.61
N TYR A 20 18.43 10.96 17.99
CA TYR A 20 18.34 10.81 16.53
C TYR A 20 16.99 11.30 16.02
N VAL A 21 17.01 12.06 14.93
CA VAL A 21 15.79 12.61 14.31
C VAL A 21 15.45 11.85 13.03
N CYS A 22 14.27 11.23 13.01
CA CYS A 22 13.77 10.54 11.84
C CYS A 22 13.17 11.52 10.80
N LYS A 23 13.66 11.44 9.57
CA LYS A 23 13.24 12.31 8.45
C LYS A 23 12.09 11.73 7.62
N ARG A 24 11.65 10.52 7.95
CA ARG A 24 10.58 9.79 7.26
C ARG A 24 9.51 9.38 8.26
N LEU A 25 8.29 9.23 7.75
CA LEU A 25 7.15 8.79 8.55
C LEU A 25 7.50 7.44 9.18
N MET A 26 7.43 7.36 10.50
CA MET A 26 7.77 6.16 11.26
C MET A 26 6.55 5.30 11.51
N TYR A 27 6.77 3.99 11.64
CA TYR A 27 5.81 3.08 12.25
C TYR A 27 5.58 3.43 13.72
N GLY A 28 4.41 3.05 14.26
CA GLY A 28 4.02 3.31 15.64
C GLY A 28 3.40 4.69 15.89
N LEU A 29 3.43 5.60 14.91
CA LEU A 29 2.66 6.85 14.97
C LEU A 29 1.19 6.57 14.68
N ASN A 30 0.30 7.01 15.58
CA ASN A 30 -1.14 6.84 15.42
C ASN A 30 -1.66 7.38 14.07
N ALA A 31 -1.15 8.54 13.63
CA ALA A 31 -1.56 9.16 12.38
C ALA A 31 -0.92 8.53 11.12
N ALA A 32 0.11 7.69 11.25
CA ALA A 32 0.86 7.19 10.10
C ALA A 32 0.01 6.40 9.09
N PRO A 33 -0.87 5.45 9.50
CA PRO A 33 -1.71 4.71 8.57
C PRO A 33 -2.63 5.62 7.76
N ALA A 34 -3.29 6.59 8.41
CA ALA A 34 -4.19 7.51 7.73
C ALA A 34 -3.46 8.43 6.74
N ILE A 35 -2.26 8.91 7.11
CA ILE A 35 -1.43 9.73 6.24
C ILE A 35 -0.96 8.91 5.03
N TRP A 36 -0.57 7.65 5.25
CA TRP A 36 -0.16 6.75 4.18
C TRP A 36 -1.32 6.42 3.23
N GLN A 37 -2.49 6.05 3.77
CA GLN A 37 -3.68 5.75 2.98
C GLN A 37 -4.05 6.92 2.08
N ARG A 38 -4.10 8.15 2.63
CA ARG A 38 -4.38 9.35 1.84
C ARG A 38 -3.37 9.58 0.71
N TYR A 39 -2.09 9.25 0.93
CA TYR A 39 -1.06 9.37 -0.08
C TYR A 39 -1.27 8.37 -1.23
N VAL A 40 -1.50 7.09 -0.91
CA VAL A 40 -1.70 6.04 -1.94
C VAL A 40 -3.03 6.22 -2.68
N ASP A 41 -4.10 6.65 -1.99
CA ASP A 41 -5.38 6.96 -2.62
C ASP A 41 -5.24 8.08 -3.66
N GLY A 42 -4.47 9.13 -3.32
CA GLY A 42 -4.18 10.21 -4.25
C GLY A 42 -3.32 9.76 -5.43
N LEU A 43 -2.35 8.86 -5.21
CA LEU A 43 -1.46 8.36 -6.26
C LEU A 43 -2.23 7.53 -7.31
N PHE A 44 -3.11 6.65 -6.86
CA PHE A 44 -3.90 5.77 -7.72
C PHE A 44 -5.29 6.34 -8.05
N GLN A 45 -5.52 7.61 -7.74
CA GLN A 45 -6.76 8.31 -8.10
C GLN A 45 -7.01 8.21 -9.60
N GLY A 46 -8.23 7.83 -9.97
CA GLY A 46 -8.67 7.66 -11.37
C GLY A 46 -8.53 6.22 -11.91
N MET A 47 -7.82 5.34 -11.22
CA MET A 47 -7.69 3.92 -11.60
C MET A 47 -8.73 3.11 -10.84
N GLN A 48 -9.86 2.77 -11.46
CA GLN A 48 -10.98 2.13 -10.75
C GLN A 48 -10.66 0.68 -10.35
N GLU A 49 -9.88 0.03 -11.20
CA GLU A 49 -9.41 -1.35 -11.15
C GLU A 49 -8.39 -1.58 -10.03
N VAL A 50 -7.74 -0.51 -9.57
CA VAL A 50 -6.71 -0.55 -8.53
C VAL A 50 -7.31 -0.13 -7.19
N LYS A 51 -7.15 -0.98 -6.18
CA LYS A 51 -7.47 -0.66 -4.80
C LYS A 51 -6.27 -0.93 -3.92
N VAL A 52 -5.88 0.07 -3.14
CA VAL A 52 -4.80 -0.05 -2.16
C VAL A 52 -5.41 0.12 -0.77
N PHE A 53 -5.09 -0.80 0.13
CA PHE A 53 -5.51 -0.75 1.51
C PHE A 53 -4.29 -1.02 2.39
N MET A 54 -3.88 -0.01 3.15
CA MET A 54 -2.64 0.00 3.92
C MET A 54 -1.43 -0.39 3.04
N ASP A 55 -0.82 -1.55 3.28
CA ASP A 55 0.38 -2.02 2.60
C ASP A 55 0.07 -2.96 1.41
N ASP A 56 -1.19 -3.37 1.24
CA ASP A 56 -1.61 -4.29 0.18
C ASP A 56 -2.31 -3.56 -0.96
N ALA A 57 -2.06 -4.01 -2.19
CA ALA A 57 -2.72 -3.53 -3.40
C ALA A 57 -3.35 -4.71 -4.14
N ARG A 58 -4.57 -4.50 -4.65
CA ARG A 58 -5.22 -5.42 -5.57
C ARG A 58 -5.57 -4.72 -6.87
N MET A 59 -5.43 -5.45 -7.96
CA MET A 59 -5.75 -5.02 -9.31
C MET A 59 -6.74 -6.02 -9.89
N THR A 60 -7.75 -5.52 -10.60
CA THR A 60 -8.82 -6.31 -11.20
C THR A 60 -9.05 -5.85 -12.63
N GLY A 61 -9.84 -6.59 -13.40
CA GLY A 61 -10.23 -6.20 -14.77
C GLY A 61 -11.46 -6.99 -15.20
N SER A 62 -12.21 -6.46 -16.16
CA SER A 62 -13.34 -7.17 -16.77
C SER A 62 -12.90 -8.35 -17.64
N ASP A 63 -11.66 -8.27 -18.13
CA ASP A 63 -11.01 -9.23 -19.00
C ASP A 63 -9.49 -9.17 -18.80
N GLU A 64 -8.76 -10.13 -19.35
CA GLU A 64 -7.31 -10.21 -19.20
C GLU A 64 -6.60 -8.94 -19.67
N MET A 65 -7.02 -8.35 -20.81
CA MET A 65 -6.35 -7.18 -21.37
C MET A 65 -6.51 -5.96 -20.46
N SER A 66 -7.72 -5.71 -19.96
CA SER A 66 -7.98 -4.63 -18.98
C SER A 66 -7.19 -4.82 -17.69
N HIS A 67 -7.06 -6.07 -17.21
CA HIS A 67 -6.27 -6.38 -16.02
C HIS A 67 -4.77 -6.15 -16.24
N PHE A 68 -4.24 -6.54 -17.40
CA PHE A 68 -2.85 -6.26 -17.79
C PHE A 68 -2.56 -4.75 -17.87
N GLN A 69 -3.49 -3.97 -18.44
CA GLN A 69 -3.36 -2.51 -18.51
C GLN A 69 -3.33 -1.86 -17.12
N ALA A 70 -4.23 -2.28 -16.22
CA ALA A 70 -4.24 -1.80 -14.84
C ALA A 70 -2.93 -2.13 -14.11
N LEU A 71 -2.38 -3.33 -14.34
CA LEU A 71 -1.12 -3.78 -13.77
C LEU A 71 0.08 -2.96 -14.28
N GLU A 72 0.13 -2.70 -15.59
CA GLU A 72 1.18 -1.89 -16.22
C GLU A 72 1.18 -0.45 -15.70
N GLU A 73 0.01 0.20 -15.66
CA GLU A 73 -0.12 1.56 -15.14
C GLU A 73 0.22 1.62 -13.64
N PHE A 74 -0.19 0.62 -12.87
CA PHE A 74 0.15 0.52 -11.45
C PHE A 74 1.68 0.45 -11.24
N PHE A 75 2.36 -0.44 -11.96
CA PHE A 75 3.82 -0.57 -11.86
C PHE A 75 4.54 0.69 -12.30
N LYS A 76 4.09 1.34 -13.37
CA LYS A 76 4.65 2.60 -13.83
C LYS A 76 4.56 3.68 -12.75
N LYS A 77 3.39 3.88 -12.14
CA LYS A 77 3.22 4.84 -11.03
C LYS A 77 4.06 4.49 -9.82
N CYS A 78 4.16 3.20 -9.48
CA CYS A 78 5.03 2.73 -8.41
C CYS A 78 6.50 3.09 -8.67
N GLU A 79 6.99 2.86 -9.89
CA GLU A 79 8.36 3.19 -10.28
C GLU A 79 8.61 4.71 -10.21
N GLU A 80 7.72 5.52 -10.80
CA GLU A 80 7.81 6.99 -10.81
C GLU A 80 7.88 7.59 -9.40
N GLN A 81 7.12 7.02 -8.45
CA GLN A 81 7.11 7.48 -7.05
C GLN A 81 8.13 6.78 -6.15
N GLY A 82 8.90 5.83 -6.69
CA GLY A 82 9.88 5.05 -5.93
C GLY A 82 9.26 4.12 -4.88
N LEU A 83 8.02 3.67 -5.09
CA LEU A 83 7.40 2.61 -4.30
C LEU A 83 8.08 1.27 -4.60
N LYS A 84 8.24 0.45 -3.57
CA LYS A 84 8.86 -0.86 -3.67
C LYS A 84 7.84 -1.93 -3.36
N LEU A 85 7.71 -2.89 -4.26
CA LEU A 85 6.79 -4.01 -4.15
C LEU A 85 7.56 -5.26 -3.71
N ASN A 86 6.92 -6.09 -2.88
CA ASN A 86 7.52 -7.32 -2.38
C ASN A 86 7.13 -8.51 -3.27
N LEU A 87 7.97 -8.82 -4.25
CA LEU A 87 7.70 -9.87 -5.23
C LEU A 87 7.44 -11.25 -4.59
N SER A 88 8.09 -11.59 -3.48
CA SER A 88 7.89 -12.91 -2.85
C SER A 88 6.54 -13.06 -2.14
N LYS A 89 5.87 -11.92 -1.86
CA LYS A 89 4.51 -11.88 -1.30
C LYS A 89 3.45 -11.52 -2.33
N SER A 90 3.84 -11.07 -3.52
CA SER A 90 2.90 -10.71 -4.59
C SER A 90 2.34 -11.94 -5.28
N GLN A 91 1.04 -11.90 -5.57
CA GLN A 91 0.33 -12.94 -6.32
C GLN A 91 -0.23 -12.30 -7.59
N PHE A 92 -0.04 -12.96 -8.74
CA PHE A 92 -0.46 -12.44 -10.05
C PHE A 92 -1.36 -13.44 -10.76
N PHE A 93 -2.33 -12.93 -11.53
CA PHE A 93 -3.24 -13.73 -12.36
C PHE A 93 -3.96 -14.86 -11.59
N GLN A 94 -4.43 -14.54 -10.38
CA GLN A 94 -5.17 -15.47 -9.55
C GLN A 94 -6.68 -15.30 -9.77
N ASN A 95 -7.42 -16.41 -9.67
CA ASN A 95 -8.89 -16.39 -9.68
C ASN A 95 -9.47 -15.98 -8.33
N GLU A 96 -8.68 -16.10 -7.26
CA GLU A 96 -9.04 -15.72 -5.90
C GLU A 96 -7.83 -15.07 -5.20
N ILE A 97 -8.09 -14.08 -4.35
CA ILE A 97 -7.05 -13.40 -3.55
C ILE A 97 -7.54 -13.13 -2.14
N ASN A 98 -6.63 -13.07 -1.18
CA ASN A 98 -6.89 -12.51 0.15
C ASN A 98 -6.52 -11.02 0.15
N PHE A 99 -7.45 -10.16 0.55
CA PHE A 99 -7.23 -8.72 0.59
C PHE A 99 -8.02 -8.08 1.73
N GLY A 100 -7.34 -7.32 2.59
CA GLY A 100 -7.98 -6.57 3.67
C GLY A 100 -8.80 -7.43 4.64
N GLY A 101 -8.40 -8.68 4.89
CA GLY A 101 -9.13 -9.61 5.76
C GLY A 101 -10.27 -10.39 5.11
N HIS A 102 -10.33 -10.37 3.78
CA HIS A 102 -11.39 -11.04 3.03
C HIS A 102 -10.81 -11.85 1.89
N LYS A 103 -11.39 -13.04 1.67
CA LYS A 103 -11.10 -13.85 0.50
C LYS A 103 -12.06 -13.42 -0.60
N MET A 104 -11.53 -13.03 -1.74
CA MET A 104 -12.29 -12.48 -2.84
C MET A 104 -12.15 -13.39 -4.05
N ASP A 105 -13.27 -13.77 -4.65
CA ASP A 105 -13.31 -14.47 -5.94
C ASP A 105 -14.17 -13.69 -6.95
N ALA A 106 -14.44 -14.29 -8.12
CA ALA A 106 -15.21 -13.66 -9.18
C ALA A 106 -16.68 -13.37 -8.83
N ASN A 107 -17.24 -14.03 -7.81
CA ASN A 107 -18.67 -14.00 -7.50
C ASN A 107 -18.96 -13.34 -6.16
N GLU A 108 -18.15 -13.59 -5.14
CA GLU A 108 -18.48 -13.26 -3.75
C GLU A 108 -17.26 -12.82 -2.92
N LEU A 109 -17.58 -12.15 -1.81
CA LEU A 109 -16.62 -11.74 -0.79
C LEU A 109 -16.83 -12.63 0.44
N HIS A 110 -15.83 -13.44 0.72
CA HIS A 110 -15.84 -14.44 1.77
C HIS A 110 -15.07 -13.94 3.00
N LYS A 111 -15.45 -14.43 4.18
CA LYS A 111 -14.62 -14.25 5.38
C LYS A 111 -13.38 -15.15 5.25
N THR A 112 -12.21 -14.61 5.59
CA THR A 112 -11.02 -15.44 5.75
C THR A 112 -11.07 -16.18 7.07
N ASP A 113 -10.55 -17.41 7.09
CA ASP A 113 -10.31 -18.17 8.32
C ASP A 113 -9.04 -17.70 9.06
N GLU A 114 -8.26 -16.81 8.46
CA GLU A 114 -7.07 -16.20 9.04
C GLU A 114 -7.45 -15.03 9.95
N GLU A 115 -7.05 -15.09 11.23
CA GLU A 115 -7.12 -13.96 12.16
C GLU A 115 -6.06 -12.91 11.76
N ILE A 116 -6.50 -11.66 11.63
CA ILE A 116 -5.67 -10.47 11.31
C ILE A 116 -5.09 -9.89 12.59
#